data_AF-A0A6G8C0D0-F1
#
_entry.id   AF-A0A6G8C0D0-F1
#
_cell.length_a   1.000
_cell.length_b   1.000
_cell.length_c   1.000
_cell.angle_alpha   90.00
_cell.angle_beta   90.00
_cell.angle_gamma   90.00
#
_symmetry.space_group_name_H-M   'P 1'
#
loop_
_entity.id
_entity.type
_entity.pdbx_description
1 polymer ?
#
loop_
_entity_poly.entity_id
_entity_poly.type
_entity_poly.pdbx_seq_one_letter_code
_entity_poly.pdbx_strand_id
1 'polypeptide(L)'
;MKVQAQITHDYEVAAIKVSAAVRYWEDGKVGESEDTDGTLMPLRNGDLWEPTIDLDTGRIRDWPEGVEADVHYKVCDAGVYTLLDAEGRTLATRDGYVPDLLSPCGSGYGDYIIMKIGADGVIADWDAEIDPDEWNWVAI
;
A
#
# COMPACT_ATOMS: atom_id res chain seq x y z
N MET A 1 0.18 -20.67 -41.87
CA MET A 1 1.14 -20.98 -40.79
C MET A 1 0.76 -20.14 -39.59
N LYS A 2 0.66 -20.73 -38.39
CA LYS A 2 0.39 -20.01 -37.13
C LYS A 2 1.65 -20.06 -36.27
N VAL A 3 1.96 -18.96 -35.60
CA VAL A 3 3.06 -18.86 -34.63
C VAL A 3 2.56 -18.05 -33.44
N GLN A 4 3.07 -18.37 -32.25
CA GLN A 4 2.90 -17.60 -31.02
C GLN A 4 4.19 -16.83 -30.77
N ALA A 5 4.07 -15.56 -30.37
CA ALA A 5 5.17 -14.73 -29.93
C ALA A 5 4.86 -14.24 -28.51
N GLN A 6 5.87 -14.18 -27.64
CA GLN A 6 5.78 -13.47 -26.36
C GLN A 6 6.10 -11.99 -26.64
N ILE A 7 5.18 -11.11 -26.25
CA ILE A 7 5.34 -9.66 -26.38
C ILE A 7 5.45 -9.12 -24.95
N THR A 8 6.50 -8.36 -24.68
CA THR A 8 6.68 -7.61 -23.43
C THR A 8 6.11 -6.21 -23.61
N HIS A 9 5.50 -5.66 -22.55
CA HIS A 9 5.01 -4.28 -22.51
C HIS A 9 5.58 -3.57 -21.29
N ASP A 10 5.95 -2.31 -21.46
CA ASP A 10 6.41 -1.45 -20.38
C ASP A 10 5.23 -0.65 -19.83
N TYR A 11 5.10 -0.59 -18.50
CA TYR A 11 4.07 0.18 -17.81
C TYR A 11 4.70 1.31 -17.01
N GLU A 12 4.14 2.52 -17.15
CA GLU A 12 4.48 3.65 -16.29
C GLU A 12 3.60 3.63 -15.04
N VAL A 13 4.09 2.98 -13.98
CA VAL A 13 3.37 2.88 -12.71
C VAL A 13 3.76 4.06 -11.81
N ALA A 14 2.78 4.81 -11.31
CA ALA A 14 3.01 6.01 -10.52
C ALA A 14 2.67 5.83 -9.03
N ALA A 15 1.64 5.05 -8.71
CA ALA A 15 1.16 4.90 -7.34
C ALA A 15 0.59 3.51 -7.05
N ILE A 16 0.52 3.18 -5.77
CA ILE A 16 -0.25 2.05 -5.25
C ILE A 16 -1.40 2.56 -4.38
N LYS A 17 -2.62 2.14 -4.68
CA LYS A 17 -3.77 2.30 -3.80
C LYS A 17 -3.94 1.04 -2.97
N VAL A 18 -3.99 1.21 -1.66
CA VAL A 18 -4.23 0.15 -0.68
C VAL A 18 -5.70 0.17 -0.28
N SER A 19 -6.26 -1.01 -0.03
CA SER A 19 -7.53 -1.18 0.66
C SER A 19 -7.40 -2.44 1.51
N ALA A 20 -7.06 -2.28 2.78
CA ALA A 20 -6.69 -3.37 3.67
C ALA A 20 -7.62 -3.44 4.87
N ALA A 21 -8.27 -4.59 5.10
CA ALA A 21 -9.07 -4.80 6.30
C ALA A 21 -8.15 -5.01 7.52
N VAL A 22 -8.16 -4.05 8.45
CA VAL A 22 -7.27 -4.07 9.61
C VAL A 22 -7.94 -4.82 10.76
N ARG A 23 -7.24 -5.82 11.29
CA ARG A 23 -7.75 -6.67 12.37
C ARG A 23 -7.54 -6.09 13.77
N TYR A 24 -6.41 -5.42 13.98
CA TYR A 24 -5.97 -4.88 15.26
C TYR A 24 -5.51 -3.44 15.04
N TRP A 25 -6.41 -2.49 15.27
CA TRP A 25 -6.09 -1.07 15.10
C TRP A 25 -5.17 -0.57 16.21
N GLU A 26 -5.27 -1.19 17.39
CA GLU A 26 -4.45 -0.93 18.58
C GLU A 26 -2.95 -1.17 18.37
N ASP A 27 -2.57 -1.92 17.33
CA ASP A 27 -1.17 -2.12 16.94
C ASP A 27 -0.61 -0.91 16.16
N GLY A 28 -1.45 0.09 15.83
CA GLY A 28 -1.05 1.36 15.24
C GLY A 28 -0.96 2.50 16.27
N LYS A 29 -0.17 3.52 15.94
CA LYS A 29 -0.02 4.75 16.72
C LYS A 29 -0.13 5.98 15.85
N VAL A 30 -0.70 7.06 16.41
CA VAL A 30 -0.72 8.40 15.82
C VAL A 30 -0.07 9.37 16.81
N GLY A 31 1.09 9.90 16.44
CA GLY A 31 2.01 10.55 17.38
C GLY A 31 2.40 9.59 18.51
N GLU A 32 2.17 10.01 19.77
CA GLU A 32 2.43 9.18 20.95
C GLU A 32 1.22 8.31 21.38
N SER A 33 0.06 8.46 20.73
CA SER A 33 -1.18 7.79 21.12
C SER A 33 -1.38 6.48 20.36
N GLU A 34 -1.72 5.41 21.09
CA GLU A 34 -2.21 4.15 20.49
C GLU A 34 -3.59 4.38 19.86
N ASP A 35 -3.82 3.79 18.69
CA ASP A 35 -5.10 3.91 17.98
C ASP A 35 -6.05 2.77 18.35
N THR A 36 -6.37 2.67 19.65
CA THR A 36 -7.08 1.53 20.24
C THR A 36 -8.39 1.17 19.52
N ASP A 37 -9.11 2.17 19.02
CA ASP A 37 -10.40 1.99 18.34
C ASP A 37 -10.32 2.24 16.82
N GLY A 38 -9.12 2.49 16.27
CA GLY A 38 -8.89 2.86 14.87
C GLY A 38 -9.36 4.28 14.51
N THR A 39 -9.72 5.12 15.48
CA THR A 39 -10.37 6.42 15.22
C THR A 39 -9.39 7.54 14.95
N LEU A 40 -8.11 7.32 15.23
CA LEU A 40 -7.05 8.31 15.04
C LEU A 40 -6.39 8.19 13.68
N MET A 41 -6.22 6.98 13.14
CA MET A 41 -5.46 6.75 11.92
C MET A 41 -6.11 7.45 10.72
N PRO A 42 -5.38 8.34 10.01
CA PRO A 42 -5.87 8.93 8.78
C PRO A 42 -6.21 7.87 7.73
N LEU A 43 -7.12 8.23 6.81
CA LEU A 43 -7.47 7.41 5.64
C LEU A 43 -8.14 6.06 6.00
N ARG A 44 -8.69 5.95 7.21
CA ARG A 44 -9.61 4.88 7.56
C ARG A 44 -10.96 5.06 6.88
N ASN A 45 -11.50 3.97 6.35
CA ASN A 45 -12.83 3.87 5.79
C ASN A 45 -13.53 2.61 6.32
N GLY A 46 -14.33 2.76 7.39
CA GLY A 46 -14.95 1.62 8.06
C GLY A 46 -13.89 0.70 8.66
N ASP A 47 -13.85 -0.55 8.21
CA ASP A 47 -12.85 -1.53 8.65
C ASP A 47 -11.57 -1.52 7.80
N LEU A 48 -11.52 -0.67 6.77
CA LEU A 48 -10.42 -0.60 5.81
C LEU A 48 -9.48 0.56 6.13
N TRP A 49 -8.19 0.35 5.90
CA TRP A 49 -7.21 1.42 5.74
C TRP A 49 -6.90 1.61 4.25
N GLU A 50 -7.12 2.82 3.73
CA GLU A 50 -7.11 3.10 2.28
C GLU A 50 -6.12 4.20 1.83
N PRO A 51 -4.83 4.13 2.18
CA PRO A 51 -3.85 5.08 1.65
C PRO A 51 -3.59 4.88 0.15
N THR A 52 -3.26 5.98 -0.53
CA THR A 52 -2.65 5.94 -1.86
C THR A 52 -1.23 6.48 -1.74
N ILE A 53 -0.24 5.70 -2.15
CA ILE A 53 1.18 5.99 -1.96
C ILE A 53 1.82 6.23 -3.32
N ASP A 54 2.51 7.36 -3.47
CA ASP A 54 3.34 7.65 -4.63
C ASP A 54 4.59 6.76 -4.60
N LEU A 55 4.77 5.91 -5.62
CA LEU A 55 5.83 4.89 -5.64
C LEU A 55 7.23 5.50 -5.63
N ASP A 56 7.42 6.60 -6.36
CA ASP A 56 8.72 7.27 -6.48
C ASP A 56 9.21 7.89 -5.17
N THR A 57 8.30 8.26 -4.27
CA THR A 57 8.63 9.10 -3.11
C THR A 57 8.25 8.49 -1.77
N GLY A 58 7.39 7.47 -1.75
CA GLY A 58 6.81 6.93 -0.52
C GLY A 58 5.85 7.90 0.18
N ARG A 59 5.43 8.98 -0.49
CA ARG A 59 4.50 9.94 0.07
C ARG A 59 3.07 9.41 -0.01
N ILE A 60 2.36 9.42 1.12
CA ILE A 60 0.94 9.13 1.17
C ILE A 60 0.16 10.38 0.72
N ARG A 61 -0.68 10.22 -0.29
CA ARG A 61 -1.59 11.27 -0.78
C ARG A 61 -2.64 11.57 0.29
N ASP A 62 -3.02 12.84 0.40
CA ASP A 62 -4.01 13.35 1.36
C ASP A 62 -3.69 13.04 2.84
N TRP A 63 -2.42 12.74 3.15
CA TRP A 63 -1.97 12.61 4.52
C TRP A 63 -2.06 13.97 5.25
N PRO A 64 -2.65 14.05 6.45
CA PRO A 64 -2.75 15.31 7.18
C PRO A 64 -1.36 15.84 7.58
N GLU A 65 -1.12 17.12 7.30
CA GLU A 65 0.14 17.78 7.66
C GLU A 65 0.34 17.79 9.19
N GLY A 66 1.57 17.47 9.63
CA GLY A 66 1.94 17.47 11.04
C GLY A 66 1.59 16.17 11.78
N VAL A 67 0.99 15.19 11.10
CA VAL A 67 0.61 13.90 11.71
C VAL A 67 1.71 12.87 11.47
N GLU A 68 2.27 12.33 12.56
CA GLU A 68 3.17 11.17 12.53
C GLU A 68 2.40 9.90 12.87
N ALA A 69 2.80 8.76 12.31
CA ALA A 69 2.18 7.47 12.63
C ALA A 69 3.17 6.31 12.60
N ASP A 70 2.90 5.28 13.42
CA ASP A 70 3.53 3.96 13.38
C ASP A 70 2.44 2.94 13.05
N VAL A 71 2.62 2.19 11.98
CA VAL A 71 1.63 1.23 11.46
C VAL A 71 2.21 -0.17 11.61
N HIS A 72 1.46 -1.03 12.28
CA HIS A 72 1.77 -2.47 12.39
C HIS A 72 0.49 -3.30 12.22
N TYR A 73 -0.17 -3.18 11.07
CA TYR A 73 -1.50 -3.74 10.86
C TYR A 73 -1.46 -5.16 10.33
N LYS A 74 -2.17 -6.06 11.03
CA LYS A 74 -2.50 -7.38 10.51
C LYS A 74 -3.69 -7.30 9.55
N VAL A 75 -3.51 -7.78 8.32
CA VAL A 75 -4.53 -7.81 7.26
C VAL A 75 -5.08 -9.23 7.05
N CYS A 76 -4.22 -10.26 7.05
CA CYS A 76 -4.60 -11.68 6.93
C CYS A 76 -5.49 -11.99 5.71
N ASP A 77 -4.91 -11.95 4.51
CA ASP A 77 -5.54 -12.28 3.22
C ASP A 77 -6.78 -11.45 2.85
N ALA A 78 -6.95 -10.27 3.45
CA ALA A 78 -8.08 -9.38 3.24
C ALA A 78 -7.66 -8.00 2.69
N GLY A 79 -6.59 -7.96 1.89
CA GLY A 79 -6.12 -6.76 1.21
C GLY A 79 -6.47 -6.75 -0.27
N VAL A 80 -6.72 -5.57 -0.81
CA VAL A 80 -6.77 -5.27 -2.24
C VAL A 80 -5.78 -4.15 -2.54
N TYR A 81 -4.89 -4.39 -3.48
CA TYR A 81 -3.81 -3.49 -3.86
C TYR A 81 -3.93 -3.20 -5.35
N THR A 82 -3.86 -1.92 -5.72
CA THR A 82 -4.06 -1.47 -7.09
C THR A 82 -2.91 -0.60 -7.53
N LEU A 83 -2.19 -1.01 -8.58
CA LEU A 83 -1.20 -0.18 -9.25
C LEU A 83 -1.92 0.81 -10.18
N LEU A 84 -1.52 2.07 -10.10
CA LEU A 84 -2.12 3.19 -10.82
C LEU A 84 -1.09 3.89 -11.71
N ASP A 85 -1.53 4.40 -12.85
CA ASP A 85 -0.74 5.35 -13.65
C ASP A 85 -0.82 6.79 -13.08
N ALA A 86 -0.16 7.72 -13.76
CA ALA A 86 -0.11 9.13 -13.38
C ALA A 86 -1.49 9.81 -13.38
N GLU A 87 -2.44 9.33 -14.19
CA GLU A 87 -3.81 9.83 -14.24
C GLU A 87 -4.74 9.15 -13.21
N GLY A 88 -4.23 8.18 -12.45
CA GLY A 88 -5.00 7.43 -11.45
C GLY A 88 -5.84 6.31 -12.05
N ARG A 89 -5.55 5.85 -13.27
CA ARG A 89 -6.19 4.70 -13.89
C ARG A 89 -5.53 3.41 -13.41
N THR A 90 -6.32 2.37 -13.21
CA THR A 90 -5.83 1.04 -12.82
C THR A 90 -5.00 0.41 -13.93
N LEU A 91 -3.77 0.03 -13.60
CA LEU A 91 -2.87 -0.75 -14.46
C LEU A 91 -2.87 -2.23 -14.07
N ALA A 92 -2.89 -2.53 -12.77
CA ALA A 92 -2.89 -3.89 -12.26
C ALA A 92 -3.50 -3.99 -10.87
N THR A 93 -3.95 -5.19 -10.49
CA THR A 93 -4.50 -5.47 -9.16
C THR A 93 -3.96 -6.77 -8.58
N ARG A 94 -3.83 -6.81 -7.26
CA ARG A 94 -3.56 -8.01 -6.47
C ARG A 94 -4.47 -8.01 -5.25
N ASP A 95 -4.95 -9.18 -4.87
CA ASP A 95 -5.75 -9.40 -3.66
C ASP A 95 -5.11 -10.46 -2.74
N GLY A 96 -5.52 -10.46 -1.48
CA GLY A 96 -5.01 -11.38 -0.47
C GLY A 96 -3.77 -10.86 0.23
N TYR A 97 -2.63 -11.49 -0.02
CA TYR A 97 -1.36 -11.23 0.68
C TYR A 97 -0.87 -9.79 0.50
N VAL A 98 -0.40 -9.19 1.59
CA VAL A 98 0.25 -7.88 1.62
C VAL A 98 1.53 -7.88 0.74
N PRO A 99 1.68 -6.96 -0.23
CA PRO A 99 2.92 -6.76 -0.97
C PRO A 99 4.07 -6.34 -0.04
N ASP A 100 5.27 -6.85 -0.31
CA ASP A 100 6.45 -6.61 0.55
C ASP A 100 6.81 -5.12 0.66
N LEU A 101 6.60 -4.34 -0.41
CA LEU A 101 6.80 -2.89 -0.43
C LEU A 101 5.97 -2.14 0.64
N LEU A 102 4.92 -2.77 1.19
CA LEU A 102 4.11 -2.20 2.27
C LEU A 102 4.66 -2.50 3.68
N SER A 103 5.85 -3.10 3.78
CA SER A 103 6.53 -3.36 5.06
C SER A 103 7.98 -2.87 5.09
N PRO A 104 8.30 -1.60 4.70
CA PRO A 104 9.67 -1.12 4.71
C PRO A 104 10.33 -1.15 6.10
N CYS A 105 9.54 -1.09 7.18
CA CYS A 105 10.05 -1.06 8.55
C CYS A 105 10.07 -2.44 9.25
N GLY A 106 9.82 -3.54 8.53
CA GLY A 106 9.83 -4.87 9.14
C GLY A 106 9.55 -6.01 8.16
N SER A 107 9.43 -7.24 8.67
CA SER A 107 9.09 -8.38 7.82
C SER A 107 7.58 -8.62 7.84
N GLY A 108 6.88 -8.20 6.78
CA GLY A 108 5.44 -8.33 6.67
C GLY A 108 4.94 -9.77 6.49
N TYR A 109 5.77 -10.63 5.86
CA TYR A 109 5.47 -12.04 5.56
C TYR A 109 4.11 -12.26 4.87
N GLY A 110 3.67 -11.30 4.04
CA GLY A 110 2.36 -11.32 3.37
C GLY A 110 1.14 -11.03 4.25
N ASP A 111 1.34 -10.81 5.55
CA ASP A 111 0.24 -10.73 6.54
C ASP A 111 0.11 -9.34 7.17
N TYR A 112 1.22 -8.60 7.22
CA TYR A 112 1.32 -7.34 7.94
C TYR A 112 1.74 -6.20 7.01
N ILE A 113 1.22 -5.02 7.31
CA ILE A 113 1.72 -3.72 6.84
C ILE A 113 2.54 -3.13 8.00
N ILE A 114 3.81 -2.79 7.75
CA ILE A 114 4.75 -2.32 8.78
C ILE A 114 5.47 -1.06 8.30
N MET A 115 5.06 0.11 8.79
CA MET A 115 5.54 1.40 8.29
C MET A 115 5.67 2.44 9.41
N LYS A 116 6.60 3.38 9.23
CA LYS A 116 6.63 4.64 9.97
C LYS A 116 6.37 5.79 9.02
N ILE A 117 5.45 6.66 9.37
CA ILE A 117 5.00 7.76 8.52
C ILE A 117 5.36 9.08 9.22
N GLY A 118 6.15 9.91 8.55
CA GLY A 118 6.57 11.21 9.06
C GLY A 118 5.45 12.25 9.00
N ALA A 119 5.68 13.38 9.69
CA ALA A 119 4.77 14.52 9.74
C ALA A 119 4.45 15.14 8.36
N ASP A 120 5.29 14.87 7.35
CA ASP A 120 5.14 15.29 5.96
C ASP A 120 4.41 14.25 5.09
N GLY A 121 3.99 13.13 5.67
CA GLY A 121 3.33 12.02 5.00
C GLY A 121 4.26 11.07 4.25
N VAL A 122 5.58 11.17 4.44
CA VAL A 122 6.55 10.28 3.79
C VAL A 122 6.81 9.05 4.65
N ILE A 123 6.77 7.88 4.03
CA ILE A 123 7.09 6.60 4.68
C ILE A 123 8.60 6.47 4.83
N ALA A 124 9.05 6.19 6.05
CA ALA A 124 10.46 5.93 6.35
C ALA A 124 10.94 4.64 5.65
N ASP A 125 12.19 4.66 5.19
CA ASP A 125 12.84 3.52 4.53
C ASP A 125 12.08 2.99 3.31
N TRP A 126 11.28 3.85 2.66
CA TRP A 126 10.53 3.48 1.46
C TRP A 126 11.45 3.07 0.31
N ASP A 127 11.24 1.86 -0.19
CA ASP A 127 11.91 1.31 -1.37
C ASP A 127 10.87 0.49 -2.15
N ALA A 128 10.40 1.05 -3.26
CA ALA A 128 9.33 0.45 -4.05
C ALA A 128 9.90 -0.55 -5.06
N GLU A 129 9.77 -1.84 -4.77
CA GLU A 129 10.04 -2.93 -5.72
C GLU A 129 8.73 -3.62 -6.12
N ILE A 130 8.54 -3.80 -7.43
CA ILE A 130 7.36 -4.45 -8.00
C ILE A 130 7.84 -5.64 -8.84
N ASP A 131 7.47 -6.85 -8.45
CA ASP A 131 7.56 -8.03 -9.29
C ASP A 131 6.30 -8.12 -10.16
N PRO A 132 6.38 -7.94 -11.50
CA PRO A 132 5.21 -7.98 -12.37
C PRO A 132 4.42 -9.29 -12.34
N ASP A 133 5.04 -10.42 -11.96
CA ASP A 133 4.40 -11.73 -11.93
C ASP A 133 3.43 -11.89 -10.74
N GLU A 134 3.51 -11.01 -9.74
CA GLU A 134 2.60 -11.01 -8.58
C GLU A 134 1.29 -10.25 -8.82
N TRP A 135 1.11 -9.66 -10.01
CA TRP A 135 0.00 -8.74 -10.30
C TRP A 135 -0.83 -9.18 -11.49
N ASN A 136 -2.14 -8.92 -11.41
CA ASN A 136 -3.06 -9.10 -12.53
C ASN A 136 -3.14 -7.81 -13.35
N TRP A 137 -2.39 -7.76 -14.45
CA TRP A 137 -2.34 -6.61 -15.35
C TRP A 137 -3.61 -6.48 -16.21
N VAL A 138 -4.09 -5.25 -16.37
CA VAL A 138 -5.18 -4.95 -17.29
C VAL A 138 -4.67 -5.14 -18.72
N ALA A 139 -5.39 -5.94 -19.50
CA ALA A 139 -5.06 -6.14 -20.91
C ALA A 139 -5.24 -4.83 -21.69
N ILE A 140 -4.26 -4.53 -22.54
CA ILE A 140 -4.20 -3.33 -23.39
C ILE A 140 -4.76 -3.61 -24.78
#